data_AF-A0A915IL22-F1
#
_entry.id   AF-A0A915IL22-F1
#
_cell.length_a   1.000
_cell.length_b   1.000
_cell.length_c   1.000
_cell.angle_alpha   90.00
_cell.angle_beta   90.00
_cell.angle_gamma   90.00
#
_symmetry.space_group_name_H-M   'P 1'
#
loop_
_entity.id
_entity.type
_entity.pdbx_description
1 polymer ?
#
loop_
_entity_poly.entity_id
_entity_poly.type
_entity_poly.pdbx_seq_one_letter_code
_entity_poly.pdbx_strand_id
1 'polypeptide(L)'
;MSQKKRQSISIDTKLKIISESSNLSYTELAAKYNLSKNSIGSIIRSKDKLTTNVESGQFGVDCKKMRSADNVDIETCLLTWIKQARAKGIPVSGPILQEKAIDFAKQFGKTDFKCSSGWVDRFKLRHNLHRHRIQISEDFDIRNYLNADENLVVAGYMEDSEIAGLVKPTEVAEVNIFDSDDSDADDLGEENAMCSYQEAKSGIVKLRKYIMTLDDCDEKVFSMLNKIEDMCDSKHEKSMKQTSITDYLQ
;
A
#
# COMPACT_ATOMS: atom_id res chain seq x y z
N MET A 1 23.97 32.52 -32.67
CA MET A 1 22.81 31.61 -32.53
C MET A 1 22.25 31.76 -31.12
N SER A 2 21.04 32.30 -30.96
CA SER A 2 20.41 32.47 -29.64
C SER A 2 20.14 31.10 -29.02
N GLN A 3 20.70 30.82 -27.85
CA GLN A 3 20.44 29.56 -27.14
C GLN A 3 18.97 29.51 -26.73
N LYS A 4 18.19 28.58 -27.30
CA LYS A 4 16.81 28.33 -26.84
C LYS A 4 16.85 27.97 -25.34
N LYS A 5 16.19 28.78 -24.51
CA LYS A 5 16.07 28.56 -23.07
C LYS A 5 15.44 27.17 -22.81
N ARG A 6 16.01 26.39 -21.88
CA ARG A 6 15.46 25.08 -21.49
C ARG A 6 14.02 25.25 -21.00
N GLN A 7 13.08 24.59 -21.69
CA GLN A 7 11.67 24.56 -21.31
C GLN A 7 11.36 23.29 -20.51
N SER A 8 10.64 23.44 -19.38
CA SER A 8 10.11 22.30 -18.62
C SER A 8 8.72 21.94 -19.14
N ILE A 9 8.55 20.72 -19.66
CA ILE A 9 7.34 20.24 -20.32
C ILE A 9 6.61 19.26 -19.37
N SER A 10 5.28 19.34 -19.27
CA SER A 10 4.48 18.40 -18.47
C SER A 10 4.46 17.00 -19.07
N ILE A 11 4.13 15.99 -18.24
CA ILE A 11 3.92 14.62 -18.70
C ILE A 11 2.77 14.55 -19.70
N ASP A 12 1.65 15.25 -19.46
CA ASP A 12 0.52 15.36 -20.40
C ASP A 12 0.96 15.83 -21.79
N THR A 13 1.75 16.91 -21.86
CA THR A 13 2.24 17.39 -23.15
C THR A 13 3.20 16.40 -23.82
N LYS A 14 4.00 15.66 -23.04
CA LYS A 14 4.84 14.59 -23.58
C LYS A 14 4.00 13.42 -24.11
N LEU A 15 2.91 13.05 -23.44
CA LEU A 15 1.99 12.01 -23.90
C LEU A 15 1.28 12.41 -25.20
N LYS A 16 0.88 13.69 -25.33
CA LYS A 16 0.33 14.24 -26.59
C LYS A 16 1.34 14.21 -27.74
N ILE A 17 2.61 14.52 -27.47
CA ILE A 17 3.68 14.38 -28.48
C ILE A 17 3.83 12.92 -28.91
N ILE A 18 3.76 11.97 -27.98
CA ILE A 18 3.85 10.53 -28.27
C ILE A 18 2.66 10.05 -29.10
N SER A 19 1.43 10.43 -28.75
CA SER A 19 0.24 10.02 -29.49
C SER A 19 0.22 10.58 -30.92
N GLU A 20 0.68 11.82 -31.10
CA GLU A 20 0.76 12.47 -32.41
C GLU A 20 1.96 12.02 -33.24
N SER A 21 2.97 11.38 -32.65
CA SER A 21 4.16 10.90 -33.36
C SER A 21 3.91 9.77 -34.36
N SER A 22 2.77 9.07 -34.24
CA SER A 22 2.34 8.09 -35.24
C SER A 22 1.89 8.74 -36.56
N ASN A 23 1.47 10.01 -36.51
CA ASN A 23 0.83 10.70 -37.64
C ASN A 23 1.66 11.87 -38.19
N LEU A 24 2.50 12.49 -37.35
CA LEU A 24 3.27 13.69 -37.70
C LEU A 24 4.78 13.42 -37.71
N SER A 25 5.49 14.08 -38.61
CA SER A 25 6.95 14.05 -38.68
C SER A 25 7.59 14.81 -37.51
N TYR A 26 8.86 14.51 -37.23
CA TYR A 26 9.63 15.16 -36.16
C TYR A 26 9.77 16.67 -36.39
N THR A 27 9.79 17.08 -37.66
CA THR A 27 9.77 18.49 -38.10
C THR A 27 8.49 19.20 -37.72
N GLU A 28 7.35 18.57 -37.98
CA GLU A 28 6.02 19.15 -37.69
C GLU A 28 5.77 19.21 -36.18
N LEU A 29 6.14 18.16 -35.44
CA LEU A 29 6.06 18.16 -33.97
C LEU A 29 6.96 19.22 -33.33
N ALA A 30 8.18 19.39 -33.84
CA ALA A 30 9.10 20.42 -33.35
C ALA A 30 8.53 21.83 -33.55
N ALA A 31 7.88 22.08 -34.69
CA ALA A 31 7.20 23.34 -34.97
C ALA A 31 5.98 23.55 -34.06
N LYS A 32 5.10 22.54 -33.97
CA LYS A 32 3.85 22.60 -33.19
C LYS A 32 4.07 22.84 -31.71
N TYR A 33 5.03 22.14 -31.10
CA TYR A 33 5.32 22.25 -29.66
C TYR A 33 6.44 23.24 -29.34
N ASN A 34 7.00 23.92 -30.36
CA ASN A 34 8.15 24.83 -30.26
C ASN A 34 9.41 24.20 -29.62
N LEU A 35 9.60 22.89 -29.82
CA LEU A 35 10.71 22.11 -29.28
C LEU A 35 11.80 21.88 -30.33
N SER A 36 12.98 21.46 -29.89
CA SER A 36 14.02 20.99 -30.82
C SER A 36 13.69 19.57 -31.30
N LYS A 37 14.10 19.21 -32.52
CA LYS A 37 13.97 17.83 -33.02
C LYS A 37 14.60 16.80 -32.08
N ASN A 38 15.73 17.16 -31.44
CA ASN A 38 16.40 16.32 -30.45
C ASN A 38 15.53 16.11 -29.20
N SER A 39 14.81 17.13 -28.75
CA SER A 39 13.86 17.03 -27.64
C SER A 39 12.69 16.10 -27.98
N ILE A 40 12.12 16.23 -29.18
CA ILE A 40 11.06 15.32 -29.67
C ILE A 40 11.56 13.88 -29.70
N GLY A 41 12.72 13.63 -30.31
CA GLY A 41 13.31 12.29 -30.35
C GLY A 41 13.63 11.72 -28.95
N SER A 42 14.09 12.56 -28.02
CA SER A 42 14.31 12.12 -26.63
C SER A 42 13.00 11.77 -25.92
N ILE A 43 11.91 12.51 -26.16
CA ILE A 43 10.60 12.25 -25.56
C ILE A 43 10.05 10.92 -26.09
N ILE A 44 10.11 10.70 -27.41
CA ILE A 44 9.64 9.47 -28.05
C ILE A 44 10.43 8.25 -27.55
N ARG A 45 11.76 8.35 -27.40
CA ARG A 45 12.57 7.25 -26.81
C ARG A 45 12.21 6.94 -25.36
N SER A 46 11.68 7.91 -24.62
CA SER A 46 11.24 7.72 -23.23
C SER A 46 9.78 7.26 -23.11
N LYS A 47 9.12 6.89 -24.23
CA LYS A 47 7.70 6.50 -24.28
C LYS A 47 7.34 5.45 -23.24
N ASP A 48 8.02 4.30 -23.26
CA ASP A 48 7.64 3.16 -22.42
C ASP A 48 7.75 3.51 -20.93
N LYS A 49 8.80 4.26 -20.56
CA LYS A 49 8.95 4.77 -19.19
C LYS A 49 7.84 5.73 -18.81
N LEU A 50 7.39 6.59 -19.73
CA LEU A 50 6.31 7.55 -19.43
C LEU A 50 4.96 6.85 -19.31
N THR A 51 4.63 5.88 -20.17
CA THR A 51 3.36 5.15 -20.13
C THR A 51 3.26 4.29 -18.87
N THR A 52 4.29 3.48 -18.56
CA THR A 52 4.29 2.62 -17.36
C THR A 52 4.15 3.42 -16.06
N ASN A 53 4.78 4.60 -15.97
CA ASN A 53 4.73 5.43 -14.75
C ASN A 53 3.39 6.18 -14.58
N VAL A 54 2.67 6.42 -15.68
CA VAL A 54 1.32 7.01 -15.64
C VAL A 54 0.28 5.92 -15.33
N GLU A 55 0.40 4.75 -15.96
CA GLU A 55 -0.47 3.59 -15.72
C GLU A 55 -0.37 3.06 -14.28
N SER A 56 0.82 3.07 -13.70
CA SER A 56 1.04 2.71 -12.28
C SER A 56 0.49 3.76 -11.30
N GLY A 57 -0.02 4.90 -11.78
CA GLY A 57 -0.57 5.98 -10.94
C GLY A 57 0.47 6.67 -10.06
N GLN A 58 1.76 6.43 -10.32
CA GLN A 58 2.87 6.90 -9.48
C GLN A 58 3.14 8.41 -9.65
N PHE A 59 2.73 8.98 -10.79
CA PHE A 59 2.85 10.41 -11.08
C PHE A 59 1.59 10.95 -11.77
N GLY A 60 1.10 12.12 -11.33
CA GLY A 60 0.03 12.84 -12.01
C GLY A 60 0.48 13.41 -13.37
N VAL A 61 -0.43 13.45 -14.35
CA VAL A 61 -0.17 13.92 -15.72
C VAL A 61 0.33 15.37 -15.80
N ASP A 62 0.04 16.19 -14.78
CA ASP A 62 0.49 17.59 -14.71
C ASP A 62 1.96 17.74 -14.27
N CYS A 63 2.60 16.68 -13.79
CA CYS A 63 3.98 16.72 -13.31
C CYS A 63 4.96 17.00 -14.47
N LYS A 64 5.96 17.86 -14.23
CA LYS A 64 6.99 18.24 -15.23
C LYS A 64 8.28 17.42 -15.13
N LYS A 65 8.51 16.80 -13.97
CA LYS A 65 9.68 15.95 -13.68
C LYS A 65 9.23 14.71 -12.94
N MET A 66 9.75 13.57 -13.35
CA MET A 66 9.65 12.32 -12.60
C MET A 66 10.80 12.34 -11.61
N ARG A 67 10.49 12.58 -10.34
CA ARG A 67 11.46 12.39 -9.26
C ARG A 67 11.12 11.07 -8.60
N SER A 68 12.05 10.13 -8.63
CA SER A 68 12.01 8.97 -7.74
C SER A 68 11.92 9.49 -6.31
N ALA A 69 11.06 8.91 -5.48
CA ALA A 69 11.16 9.16 -4.05
C ALA A 69 12.49 8.58 -3.57
N ASP A 70 13.27 9.33 -2.80
CA ASP A 70 14.46 8.76 -2.15
C ASP A 70 14.06 7.70 -1.09
N ASN A 71 12.77 7.61 -0.76
CA ASN A 71 12.19 6.75 0.28
C ASN A 71 10.86 6.09 -0.16
N VAL A 72 10.89 5.35 -1.27
CA VAL A 72 9.70 4.66 -1.83
C VAL A 72 9.10 3.66 -0.85
N ASP A 73 9.94 2.97 -0.08
CA ASP A 73 9.59 2.05 1.01
C ASP A 73 8.69 2.72 2.06
N ILE A 74 9.13 3.86 2.60
CA ILE A 74 8.38 4.63 3.60
C ILE A 74 7.05 5.10 3.00
N GLU A 75 7.06 5.61 1.77
CA GLU A 75 5.85 6.10 1.11
C GLU A 75 4.82 5.00 0.86
N THR A 76 5.28 3.78 0.53
CA THR A 76 4.41 2.63 0.28
C THR A 76 3.70 2.18 1.55
N CYS A 77 4.43 2.01 2.66
CA CYS A 77 3.82 1.68 3.95
C CYS A 77 2.86 2.79 4.42
N LEU A 78 3.26 4.05 4.25
CA LEU A 78 2.45 5.19 4.63
C LEU A 78 1.13 5.26 3.84
N LEU A 79 1.15 4.90 2.54
CA LEU A 79 -0.07 4.81 1.74
C LEU A 79 -1.01 3.69 2.19
N THR A 80 -0.46 2.51 2.48
CA THR A 80 -1.25 1.38 2.99
C THR A 80 -1.90 1.76 4.32
N TRP A 81 -1.15 2.40 5.20
CA TRP A 81 -1.67 2.89 6.47
C TRP A 81 -2.76 3.97 6.29
N ILE A 82 -2.59 4.92 5.36
CA ILE A 82 -3.65 5.92 5.07
C ILE A 82 -4.93 5.25 4.57
N LYS A 83 -4.83 4.23 3.71
CA LYS A 83 -6.01 3.48 3.23
C LYS A 83 -6.75 2.83 4.39
N GLN A 84 -6.02 2.21 5.32
CA GLN A 84 -6.61 1.62 6.53
C GLN A 84 -7.22 2.69 7.45
N ALA A 85 -6.53 3.80 7.68
CA ALA A 85 -7.03 4.88 8.51
C ALA A 85 -8.34 5.48 7.95
N ARG A 86 -8.42 5.63 6.61
CA ARG A 86 -9.65 6.06 5.93
C ARG A 86 -10.78 5.04 6.04
N ALA A 87 -10.47 3.74 5.91
CA ALA A 87 -11.45 2.68 6.10
C ALA A 87 -12.03 2.69 7.52
N LYS A 88 -11.22 3.08 8.53
CA LYS A 88 -11.63 3.26 9.92
C LYS A 88 -12.33 4.60 10.20
N GLY A 89 -12.52 5.46 9.19
CA GLY A 89 -13.07 6.81 9.36
C GLY A 89 -12.17 7.77 10.16
N ILE A 90 -10.90 7.43 10.36
CA ILE A 90 -9.96 8.23 11.15
C ILE A 90 -9.46 9.41 10.30
N PRO A 91 -9.67 10.66 10.73
CA PRO A 91 -9.15 11.82 10.01
C PRO A 91 -7.61 11.89 10.15
N VAL A 92 -6.91 11.72 9.02
CA VAL A 92 -5.44 11.81 8.98
C VAL A 92 -5.02 13.27 8.73
N SER A 93 -4.51 13.92 9.78
CA SER A 93 -3.95 15.26 9.69
C SER A 93 -2.49 15.26 9.19
N GLY A 94 -1.97 16.43 8.81
CA GLY A 94 -0.57 16.58 8.38
C GLY A 94 0.43 16.12 9.45
N PRO A 95 0.34 16.59 10.71
CA PRO A 95 1.22 16.17 11.79
C PRO A 95 1.19 14.66 12.09
N ILE A 96 -0.01 14.05 12.12
CA ILE A 96 -0.16 12.60 12.31
C ILE A 96 0.59 11.83 11.20
N LEU A 97 0.47 12.32 9.97
CA LEU A 97 1.15 11.73 8.83
C LEU A 97 2.68 11.88 8.91
N GLN A 98 3.18 12.95 9.55
CA GLN A 98 4.61 13.15 9.78
C GLN A 98 5.16 12.15 10.80
N GLU A 99 4.50 12.02 11.95
CA GLU A 99 4.89 11.07 12.98
C GLU A 99 4.90 9.64 12.44
N LYS A 100 3.84 9.24 11.72
CA LYS A 100 3.76 7.90 11.16
C LYS A 100 4.85 7.62 10.12
N ALA A 101 5.20 8.60 9.30
CA ALA A 101 6.30 8.47 8.34
C ALA A 101 7.67 8.31 9.04
N ILE A 102 7.88 9.00 10.16
CA ILE A 102 9.09 8.87 10.98
C ILE A 102 9.15 7.49 11.63
N ASP A 103 8.03 6.97 12.11
CA ASP A 103 7.99 5.65 12.73
C ASP A 103 8.27 4.53 11.73
N PHE A 104 7.71 4.61 10.51
CA PHE A 104 8.10 3.69 9.44
C PHE A 104 9.58 3.83 9.08
N ALA A 105 10.12 5.05 9.05
CA ALA A 105 11.55 5.25 8.78
C ALA A 105 12.45 4.57 9.83
N LYS A 106 12.07 4.62 11.11
CA LYS A 106 12.79 3.91 12.18
C LYS A 106 12.77 2.39 11.97
N GLN A 107 11.63 1.82 11.57
CA GLN A 107 11.51 0.39 11.29
C GLN A 107 12.39 -0.06 10.12
N PHE A 108 12.66 0.82 9.15
CA PHE A 108 13.58 0.57 8.04
C PHE A 108 15.04 0.96 8.35
N GLY A 109 15.38 1.32 9.59
CA GLY A 109 16.74 1.74 9.97
C GLY A 109 17.16 3.12 9.42
N LYS A 110 16.22 3.92 8.89
CA LYS A 110 16.47 5.24 8.30
C LYS A 110 16.33 6.36 9.35
N THR A 111 17.21 6.35 10.35
CA THR A 111 17.18 7.30 11.48
C THR A 111 17.40 8.76 11.07
N ASP A 112 18.07 9.01 9.94
CA ASP A 112 18.31 10.36 9.40
C ASP A 112 17.12 10.93 8.62
N PHE A 113 16.04 10.17 8.45
CA PHE A 113 14.86 10.61 7.70
C PHE A 113 14.15 11.75 8.42
N LYS A 114 14.03 12.90 7.74
CA LYS A 114 13.29 14.07 8.23
C LYS A 114 12.02 14.29 7.43
N CYS A 115 10.88 14.03 8.06
CA CYS A 115 9.57 14.28 7.48
C CYS A 115 9.16 15.76 7.57
N SER A 116 9.76 16.61 6.73
CA SER A 116 9.40 18.03 6.66
C SER A 116 7.96 18.23 6.15
N SER A 117 7.35 19.38 6.45
CA SER A 117 6.03 19.75 5.91
C SER A 117 6.01 19.71 4.37
N GLY A 118 7.07 20.21 3.74
CA GLY A 118 7.23 20.16 2.29
C GLY A 118 7.40 18.74 1.72
N TRP A 119 7.89 17.78 2.50
CA TRP A 119 7.90 16.36 2.10
C TRP A 119 6.47 15.80 2.09
N VAL A 120 5.69 16.08 3.14
CA VAL A 120 4.29 15.67 3.24
C VAL A 120 3.43 16.25 2.12
N ASP A 121 3.60 17.53 1.80
CA ASP A 121 2.85 18.17 0.72
C ASP A 121 3.14 17.50 -0.63
N ARG A 122 4.42 17.18 -0.90
CA ARG A 122 4.83 16.46 -2.12
C ARG A 122 4.35 15.01 -2.14
N PHE A 123 4.33 14.33 -0.99
CA PHE A 123 3.76 13.00 -0.85
C PHE A 123 2.26 13.01 -1.17
N LYS A 124 1.49 13.94 -0.58
CA LYS A 124 0.06 14.09 -0.86
C LYS A 124 -0.22 14.40 -2.33
N LEU A 125 0.59 15.25 -2.95
CA LEU A 125 0.49 15.56 -4.38
C LEU A 125 0.77 14.33 -5.26
N ARG A 126 1.82 13.55 -4.96
CA ARG A 126 2.17 12.35 -5.74
C ARG A 126 1.08 11.29 -5.71
N HIS A 127 0.43 11.10 -4.57
CA HIS A 127 -0.59 10.07 -4.40
C HIS A 127 -2.02 10.58 -4.47
N ASN A 128 -2.23 11.78 -5.02
CA ASN A 128 -3.55 12.38 -5.19
C ASN A 128 -4.39 12.41 -3.89
N LEU A 129 -3.74 12.60 -2.74
CA LEU A 129 -4.38 12.68 -1.43
C LEU A 129 -4.94 14.07 -1.13
N HIS A 130 -5.01 14.95 -2.13
CA HIS A 130 -5.59 16.28 -2.00
C HIS A 130 -7.11 16.18 -1.85
N ARG A 131 -7.66 17.06 -1.00
CA ARG A 131 -9.07 17.12 -0.67
C ARG A 131 -9.88 17.44 -1.93
N HIS A 132 -10.55 16.44 -2.49
CA HIS A 132 -11.67 16.69 -3.40
C HIS A 132 -12.80 17.24 -2.53
N ARG A 133 -13.24 18.46 -2.82
CA ARG A 133 -14.42 19.03 -2.20
C ARG A 133 -15.60 18.20 -2.71
N ILE A 134 -16.16 17.35 -1.85
CA ILE A 134 -17.37 16.58 -2.19
C ILE A 134 -18.44 17.60 -2.53
N GLN A 135 -18.86 17.62 -3.80
CA GLN A 135 -20.06 18.33 -4.22
C GLN A 135 -21.21 17.36 -3.94
N ILE A 136 -21.91 17.60 -2.84
CA ILE A 136 -23.12 16.85 -2.51
C ILE A 136 -24.19 17.34 -3.49
N SER A 137 -24.71 16.44 -4.33
CA SER A 137 -25.84 16.75 -5.21
C SER A 137 -27.08 17.07 -4.37
N GLU A 138 -27.95 17.96 -4.85
CA GLU A 138 -29.20 18.30 -4.14
C GLU A 138 -30.11 17.07 -3.91
N ASP A 139 -29.93 16.00 -4.70
CA ASP A 139 -30.65 14.72 -4.59
C ASP A 139 -30.00 13.70 -3.64
N PHE A 140 -29.01 14.10 -2.83
CA PHE A 140 -28.32 13.17 -1.91
C PHE A 140 -29.18 12.83 -0.70
N ASP A 141 -29.84 11.67 -0.73
CA ASP A 141 -30.52 11.12 0.44
C ASP A 141 -29.51 10.47 1.41
N ILE A 142 -29.27 11.15 2.52
CA ILE A 142 -28.40 10.72 3.62
C ILE A 142 -28.84 9.34 4.16
N ARG A 143 -30.14 8.99 4.11
CA ARG A 143 -30.64 7.71 4.64
C ARG A 143 -30.22 6.50 3.79
N ASN A 144 -30.17 6.66 2.47
CA ASN A 144 -29.66 5.61 1.59
C ASN A 144 -28.16 5.36 1.80
N TYR A 145 -27.40 6.39 2.18
CA TYR A 145 -25.97 6.26 2.49
C TYR A 145 -25.73 5.59 3.85
N LEU A 146 -26.55 5.92 4.87
CA LEU A 146 -26.43 5.37 6.22
C LEU A 146 -26.72 3.86 6.30
N ASN A 147 -27.58 3.35 5.42
CA ASN A 147 -27.98 1.95 5.39
C ASN A 147 -27.20 1.12 4.34
N ALA A 148 -26.27 1.72 3.59
CA ALA A 148 -25.51 1.04 2.54
C ALA A 148 -24.43 0.10 3.08
N ASP A 149 -24.00 0.30 4.33
CA ASP A 149 -22.88 -0.41 4.96
C ASP A 149 -23.33 -1.52 5.94
N GLU A 150 -24.63 -1.81 6.02
CA GLU A 150 -25.15 -2.85 6.89
C GLU A 150 -24.76 -4.24 6.33
N ASN A 151 -23.86 -4.95 7.03
CA ASN A 151 -23.36 -6.30 6.71
C ASN A 151 -22.35 -6.41 5.53
N LEU A 152 -21.47 -5.43 5.34
CA LEU A 152 -20.35 -5.57 4.39
C LEU A 152 -19.23 -6.44 4.97
N VAL A 153 -18.78 -7.46 4.22
CA VAL A 153 -17.58 -8.26 4.58
C VAL A 153 -16.34 -7.40 4.31
N VAL A 154 -15.57 -7.10 5.35
CA VAL A 154 -14.31 -6.35 5.25
C VAL A 154 -13.14 -7.30 5.50
N ALA A 155 -12.09 -7.22 4.66
CA ALA A 155 -10.85 -7.96 4.88
C ALA A 155 -10.20 -7.53 6.21
N GLY A 156 -9.64 -8.49 6.96
CA GLY A 156 -8.96 -8.21 8.23
C GLY A 156 -7.88 -7.14 8.09
N TYR A 157 -7.81 -6.23 9.07
CA TYR A 157 -6.83 -5.15 9.11
C TYR A 157 -5.46 -5.70 9.48
N MET A 158 -4.44 -5.39 8.68
CA MET A 158 -3.05 -5.74 9.00
C MET A 158 -2.50 -4.81 10.08
N GLU A 159 -1.75 -5.37 11.02
CA GLU A 159 -0.99 -4.61 12.01
C GLU A 159 0.18 -3.85 11.36
N ASP A 160 0.67 -2.79 12.01
CA ASP A 160 1.76 -1.96 11.47
C ASP A 160 3.03 -2.77 11.17
N SER A 161 3.30 -3.82 11.96
CA SER A 161 4.37 -4.80 11.79
C SER A 161 4.19 -5.64 10.51
N GLU A 162 2.96 -6.06 10.22
CA GLU A 162 2.61 -6.80 9.00
C GLU A 162 2.73 -5.91 7.75
N ILE A 163 2.34 -4.63 7.84
CA ILE A 163 2.49 -3.66 6.75
C ILE A 163 3.96 -3.41 6.42
N ALA A 164 4.83 -3.32 7.43
CA ALA A 164 6.26 -3.18 7.23
C ALA A 164 6.88 -4.45 6.61
N GLY A 165 6.43 -5.63 7.02
CA GLY A 165 6.87 -6.93 6.48
C GLY A 165 6.52 -7.16 5.00
N LEU A 166 5.54 -6.45 4.44
CA LEU A 166 5.19 -6.52 3.01
C LEU A 166 6.30 -5.96 2.10
N VAL A 167 7.18 -5.10 2.62
CA VAL A 167 8.31 -4.52 1.90
C VAL A 167 9.58 -5.23 2.33
N LYS A 168 9.86 -6.40 1.75
CA LYS A 168 11.12 -7.10 2.02
C LYS A 168 12.31 -6.23 1.60
N PRO A 169 13.29 -5.96 2.49
CA PRO A 169 14.57 -5.43 2.08
C PRO A 169 15.22 -6.44 1.13
N THR A 170 15.68 -5.96 -0.03
CA THR A 170 16.55 -6.72 -0.91
C THR A 170 17.80 -7.13 -0.14
N GLU A 171 18.11 -8.42 -0.19
CA GLU A 171 19.22 -9.08 0.51
C GLU A 171 20.54 -8.29 0.38
N VAL A 172 21.12 -7.95 1.53
CA VAL A 172 22.57 -7.83 1.66
C VAL A 172 23.02 -8.95 2.57
N ALA A 173 23.66 -9.92 1.93
CA ALA A 173 24.42 -10.97 2.57
C ALA A 173 25.58 -10.34 3.35
N GLU A 174 25.64 -10.60 4.65
CA GLU A 174 26.90 -10.64 5.37
C GLU A 174 26.99 -11.99 6.08
N VAL A 175 27.82 -12.85 5.50
CA VAL A 175 28.44 -13.97 6.20
C VAL A 175 29.44 -13.35 7.17
N ASN A 176 29.34 -13.68 8.45
CA ASN A 176 30.52 -13.87 9.28
C ASN A 176 30.28 -14.92 10.35
N ILE A 177 31.23 -15.85 10.36
CA ILE A 177 31.39 -17.04 11.18
C ILE A 177 32.11 -16.64 12.47
N PHE A 178 31.67 -17.13 13.63
CA PHE A 178 32.56 -17.44 14.74
C PHE A 178 32.00 -18.59 15.60
N ASP A 179 32.90 -19.49 15.98
CA ASP A 179 32.73 -20.87 16.44
C ASP A 179 32.29 -21.05 17.91
N SER A 180 31.77 -22.26 18.19
CA SER A 180 31.78 -23.14 19.41
C SER A 180 31.92 -22.50 20.80
N ASP A 181 31.27 -22.95 21.87
CA ASP A 181 31.11 -24.34 22.36
C ASP A 181 30.17 -24.34 23.59
N ASP A 182 29.73 -25.53 24.00
CA ASP A 182 28.82 -25.94 25.10
C ASP A 182 28.77 -25.10 26.40
N SER A 183 27.54 -24.95 26.96
CA SER A 183 27.28 -25.21 28.38
C SER A 183 25.78 -25.32 28.70
N ASP A 184 25.45 -26.34 29.49
CA ASP A 184 24.13 -26.80 29.93
C ASP A 184 23.21 -25.80 30.65
N ALA A 185 21.92 -26.14 30.60
CA ALA A 185 20.86 -25.93 31.59
C ALA A 185 20.56 -24.50 32.08
N ASP A 186 19.34 -24.02 31.78
CA ASP A 186 18.29 -24.05 32.81
C ASP A 186 16.90 -23.72 32.25
N ASP A 187 15.97 -24.57 32.67
CA ASP A 187 14.51 -24.44 32.71
C ASP A 187 14.06 -23.06 33.18
N LEU A 188 13.26 -22.33 32.37
CA LEU A 188 12.23 -21.40 32.83
C LEU A 188 11.15 -21.16 31.75
N GLY A 189 10.05 -21.91 31.85
CA GLY A 189 8.68 -21.43 31.66
C GLY A 189 8.26 -20.80 30.32
N GLU A 190 7.74 -21.61 29.39
CA GLU A 190 6.85 -21.14 28.33
C GLU A 190 5.50 -20.71 28.95
N GLU A 191 5.40 -19.46 29.36
CA GLU A 191 4.11 -18.81 29.64
C GLU A 191 3.33 -18.64 28.33
N ASN A 192 2.55 -19.67 28.00
CA ASN A 192 1.25 -19.64 27.31
C ASN A 192 0.99 -18.41 26.41
N ALA A 193 1.75 -18.29 25.33
CA ALA A 193 1.43 -17.36 24.25
C ALA A 193 0.10 -17.81 23.61
N MET A 194 -0.92 -16.96 23.70
CA MET A 194 -2.23 -17.25 23.13
C MET A 194 -2.09 -17.36 21.59
N CYS A 195 -2.28 -18.57 21.06
CA CYS A 195 -2.20 -18.90 19.63
C CYS A 195 -3.03 -17.91 18.77
N SER A 196 -2.40 -17.31 17.76
CA SER A 196 -3.03 -16.37 16.83
C SER A 196 -4.11 -17.05 15.97
N TYR A 197 -5.13 -16.33 15.50
CA TYR A 197 -6.17 -16.88 14.61
C TYR A 197 -5.57 -17.52 13.35
N GLN A 198 -4.53 -16.92 12.78
CA GLN A 198 -3.82 -17.46 11.61
C GLN A 198 -3.05 -18.74 11.95
N GLU A 199 -2.46 -18.83 13.14
CA GLU A 199 -1.76 -20.02 13.62
C GLU A 199 -2.75 -21.17 13.87
N ALA A 200 -3.90 -20.87 14.48
CA ALA A 200 -4.98 -21.83 14.69
C ALA A 200 -5.50 -22.37 13.35
N LYS A 201 -5.75 -21.50 12.36
CA LYS A 201 -6.20 -21.90 11.02
C LYS A 201 -5.16 -22.75 10.29
N SER A 202 -3.88 -22.38 10.38
CA SER A 202 -2.77 -23.18 9.85
C SER A 202 -2.70 -24.58 10.49
N GLY A 203 -2.93 -24.66 11.81
CA GLY A 203 -3.01 -25.93 12.54
C GLY A 203 -4.15 -26.84 12.05
N ILE A 204 -5.35 -26.29 11.86
CA ILE A 204 -6.52 -27.03 11.34
C ILE A 204 -6.24 -27.59 9.94
N VAL A 205 -5.63 -26.78 9.05
CA VAL A 205 -5.27 -27.21 7.69
C VAL A 205 -4.22 -28.34 7.72
N LYS A 206 -3.22 -28.25 8.60
CA LYS A 206 -2.22 -29.33 8.78
C LYS A 206 -2.87 -30.62 9.26
N LEU A 207 -3.77 -30.54 10.24
CA LEU A 207 -4.52 -31.69 10.76
C LEU A 207 -5.39 -32.33 9.68
N ARG A 208 -6.12 -31.52 8.91
CA ARG A 208 -6.94 -31.99 7.78
C ARG A 208 -6.11 -32.74 6.76
N LYS A 209 -4.93 -32.19 6.40
CA LYS A 209 -4.01 -32.82 5.46
C LYS A 209 -3.48 -34.16 5.98
N TYR A 210 -3.15 -34.24 7.27
CA TYR A 210 -2.69 -35.48 7.89
C TYR A 210 -3.80 -36.55 7.94
N ILE A 211 -5.02 -36.16 8.31
CA ILE A 211 -6.18 -37.06 8.36
C ILE A 211 -6.51 -37.60 6.96
N MET A 212 -6.40 -36.78 5.91
CA MET A 212 -6.55 -37.24 4.52
C MET A 212 -5.52 -38.28 4.07
N THR A 213 -4.42 -38.48 4.82
CA THR A 213 -3.43 -39.55 4.53
C THR A 213 -3.71 -40.85 5.28
N LEU A 214 -4.71 -40.89 6.17
CA LEU A 214 -5.13 -42.08 6.89
C LEU A 214 -6.32 -42.71 6.17
N ASP A 215 -6.20 -43.98 5.77
CA ASP A 215 -7.17 -44.69 4.91
C ASP A 215 -8.52 -45.03 5.59
N ASP A 216 -8.72 -44.73 6.88
CA ASP A 216 -9.94 -45.06 7.64
C ASP A 216 -10.42 -43.88 8.51
N CYS A 217 -10.82 -42.79 7.85
CA CYS A 217 -11.33 -41.60 8.53
C CYS A 217 -12.86 -41.54 8.52
N ASP A 218 -13.47 -41.65 9.71
CA ASP A 218 -14.91 -41.46 9.91
C ASP A 218 -15.31 -40.02 9.50
N GLU A 219 -16.39 -39.87 8.72
CA GLU A 219 -16.95 -38.57 8.33
C GLU A 219 -17.22 -37.65 9.53
N LYS A 220 -17.47 -38.24 10.70
CA LYS A 220 -17.62 -37.48 11.96
C LYS A 220 -16.39 -36.67 12.32
N VAL A 221 -15.18 -37.14 11.99
CA VAL A 221 -13.92 -36.42 12.28
C VAL A 221 -13.84 -35.16 11.43
N PHE A 222 -14.21 -35.23 10.15
CA PHE A 222 -14.30 -34.04 9.28
C PHE A 222 -15.42 -33.09 9.74
N SER A 223 -16.57 -33.61 10.17
CA SER A 223 -17.63 -32.79 10.74
C SER A 223 -17.19 -32.06 12.01
N MET A 224 -16.40 -32.70 12.87
CA MET A 224 -15.82 -32.07 14.06
C MET A 224 -14.80 -30.99 13.71
N LEU A 225 -13.92 -31.23 12.73
CA LEU A 225 -12.97 -30.22 12.25
C LEU A 225 -13.67 -29.01 11.67
N ASN A 226 -14.71 -29.21 10.85
CA ASN A 226 -15.50 -28.11 10.31
C ASN A 226 -16.19 -27.31 11.43
N LYS A 227 -16.74 -27.98 12.45
CA LYS A 227 -17.32 -27.27 13.62
C LYS A 227 -16.29 -26.44 14.37
N ILE A 228 -15.06 -26.94 14.51
CA ILE A 228 -13.98 -26.20 15.15
C ILE A 228 -13.59 -24.99 14.29
N GLU A 229 -13.49 -25.15 12.97
CA GLU A 229 -13.24 -24.07 12.02
C GLU A 229 -14.36 -22.99 12.09
N ASP A 230 -15.63 -23.40 12.04
CA ASP A 230 -16.79 -22.51 12.17
C ASP A 230 -16.82 -21.77 13.51
N MET A 231 -16.41 -22.42 14.60
CA MET A 231 -16.29 -21.80 15.92
C MET A 231 -15.18 -20.74 15.95
N CYS A 232 -14.03 -21.05 15.36
CA CYS A 232 -12.92 -20.10 15.22
C CYS A 232 -13.34 -18.90 14.38
N ASP A 233 -13.99 -19.13 13.24
CA ASP A 233 -14.45 -18.09 12.32
C ASP A 233 -15.55 -17.24 12.96
N SER A 234 -16.57 -17.84 13.59
CA SER A 234 -17.64 -17.07 14.28
C SER A 234 -17.11 -16.21 15.43
N LYS A 235 -16.12 -16.70 16.18
CA LYS A 235 -15.51 -15.94 17.28
C LYS A 235 -14.63 -14.80 16.74
N HIS A 236 -13.91 -15.05 15.65
CA HIS A 236 -13.13 -14.03 14.95
C HIS A 236 -14.04 -12.95 14.36
N GLU A 237 -15.09 -13.32 13.63
CA GLU A 237 -16.08 -12.40 13.05
C GLU A 237 -16.77 -11.52 14.10
N LYS A 238 -17.14 -12.08 15.26
CA LYS A 238 -17.70 -11.31 16.38
C LYS A 238 -16.72 -10.31 16.97
N SER A 239 -15.43 -10.64 16.98
CA SER A 239 -14.37 -9.73 17.41
C SER A 239 -14.10 -8.59 16.42
N MET A 240 -14.56 -8.72 15.17
CA MET A 240 -14.29 -7.79 14.07
C MET A 240 -15.46 -6.83 13.78
N LYS A 241 -16.51 -6.80 14.63
CA LYS A 241 -17.67 -5.93 14.44
C LYS A 241 -17.34 -4.48 14.83
N GLN A 242 -17.69 -3.56 13.94
CA GLN A 242 -17.72 -2.13 14.23
C GLN A 242 -18.97 -1.80 15.06
N THR A 243 -18.85 -0.93 16.06
CA THR A 243 -20.02 -0.37 16.77
C THR A 243 -20.79 0.57 15.85
N SER A 244 -22.12 0.52 15.91
CA SER A 244 -22.98 1.35 15.06
C SER A 244 -22.71 2.82 15.39
N ILE A 245 -22.75 3.69 14.37
CA ILE A 245 -22.56 5.13 14.60
C ILE A 245 -23.62 5.71 15.55
N THR A 246 -24.77 5.03 15.65
CA THR A 246 -25.85 5.36 16.60
C THR A 246 -25.47 5.13 18.06
N ASP A 247 -24.56 4.19 18.33
CA ASP A 247 -24.14 3.85 19.69
C ASP A 247 -23.26 4.97 20.31
N TYR A 248 -22.74 5.88 19.48
CA TYR A 248 -22.00 7.07 19.90
C TYR A 248 -22.88 8.32 20.06
N LEU A 249 -24.18 8.22 19.74
CA LEU A 249 -25.13 9.34 19.78
C LEU A 249 -26.10 9.27 20.97
N GLN A 250 -25.91 8.33 21.91
CA GLN A 250 -26.55 8.30 23.23
C GLN A 250 -25.69 9.01 24.28
#